data_AF-A0A8B5WIA2-F1
#
_entry.id   AF-A0A8B5WIA2-F1
#
_cell.length_a   1.000
_cell.length_b   1.000
_cell.length_c   1.000
_cell.angle_alpha   90.00
_cell.angle_beta   90.00
_cell.angle_gamma   90.00
#
_symmetry.space_group_name_H-M   'P 1'
#
loop_
_entity.id
_entity.type
_entity.pdbx_description
1 polymer ?
#
loop_
_entity_poly.entity_id
_entity_poly.type
_entity_poly.pdbx_seq_one_letter_code
_entity_poly.pdbx_strand_id
1 'polypeptide(L)'
;MNDVLLNKKISIERCVRQIRRYYGLDSDQPFEKDHLRQDAIAMNLQRAAELCIDMANHQVRMNKLGLPQDSRESFALLQEAGLIGEKLTGKLKAMVGFRNVLVHEYRELNLNIMIDIIENHLDDLLEFADTMLHSGD
;
A
#
# COMPACT_ATOMS: atom_id res chain seq x y z
N MET A 1 17.38 15.26 4.33
CA MET A 1 16.21 14.39 4.58
C MET A 1 15.07 14.87 3.70
N ASN A 2 14.45 13.99 2.92
CA ASN A 2 13.37 14.38 2.01
C ASN A 2 12.04 14.46 2.78
N ASP A 3 11.66 15.66 3.23
CA ASP A 3 10.45 15.91 4.04
C ASP A 3 9.17 15.34 3.39
N VAL A 4 9.12 15.28 2.05
CA VAL A 4 7.97 14.70 1.33
C VAL A 4 7.87 13.19 1.58
N LEU A 5 8.98 12.46 1.49
CA LEU A 5 9.01 11.02 1.72
C LEU A 5 8.76 10.68 3.20
N LEU A 6 9.32 11.47 4.11
CA LEU A 6 9.10 11.29 5.54
C LEU A 6 7.62 11.46 5.91
N ASN A 7 6.96 12.50 5.40
CA ASN A 7 5.53 12.72 5.64
C ASN A 7 4.65 11.59 5.07
N LYS A 8 5.01 11.04 3.91
CA LYS A 8 4.30 9.91 3.31
C LYS A 8 4.50 8.63 4.14
N LYS A 9 5.73 8.32 4.57
CA LYS A 9 6.01 7.21 5.48
C LYS A 9 5.17 7.28 6.76
N ILE A 10 5.19 8.41 7.46
CA ILE A 10 4.38 8.62 8.68
C ILE A 10 2.89 8.37 8.41
N SER A 11 2.40 8.81 7.24
CA SER A 11 1.01 8.60 6.85
C SER A 11 0.71 7.13 6.56
N ILE A 12 1.62 6.38 5.93
CA ILE A 12 1.49 4.93 5.70
C ILE A 12 1.45 4.18 7.03
N GLU A 13 2.40 4.47 7.94
CA GLU A 13 2.44 3.87 9.28
C GLU A 13 1.14 4.10 10.06
N ARG A 14 0.56 5.29 9.96
CA ARG A 14 -0.74 5.60 10.55
C ARG A 14 -1.86 4.76 9.95
N CYS A 15 -1.89 4.59 8.63
CA CYS A 15 -2.92 3.77 7.97
C CYS A 15 -2.82 2.31 8.41
N VAL A 16 -1.63 1.72 8.37
CA VAL A 16 -1.37 0.34 8.83
C VAL A 16 -1.78 0.15 10.28
N ARG A 17 -1.44 1.11 11.16
CA ARG A 17 -1.85 1.08 12.56
C ARG A 17 -3.36 1.14 12.73
N GLN A 18 -4.06 1.98 11.96
CA GLN A 18 -5.51 2.07 11.99
C GLN A 18 -6.17 0.77 11.52
N ILE A 19 -5.66 0.16 10.44
CA ILE A 19 -6.16 -1.14 9.94
C ILE A 19 -6.05 -2.20 11.02
N ARG A 20 -4.85 -2.38 11.59
CA ARG A 20 -4.60 -3.34 12.68
C ARG A 20 -5.52 -3.10 13.88
N ARG A 21 -5.68 -1.84 14.26
CA ARG A 21 -6.59 -1.45 15.35
C ARG A 21 -8.03 -1.85 15.04
N TYR A 22 -8.57 -1.45 13.89
CA TYR A 22 -9.97 -1.70 13.55
C TYR A 22 -10.25 -3.20 13.40
N TYR A 23 -9.32 -3.95 12.84
CA TYR A 23 -9.43 -5.39 12.72
C TYR A 23 -9.45 -6.09 14.08
N GLY A 24 -8.58 -5.68 15.01
CA GLY A 24 -8.46 -6.26 16.35
C GLY A 24 -9.40 -5.70 17.41
N LEU A 25 -10.33 -4.79 17.08
CA LEU A 25 -11.35 -4.34 18.03
C LEU A 25 -12.35 -5.47 18.32
N ASP A 26 -12.80 -5.60 19.56
CA ASP A 26 -13.92 -6.49 19.85
C ASP A 26 -15.18 -6.03 19.08
N SER A 27 -16.00 -6.99 18.67
CA SER A 27 -17.26 -6.74 17.96
C SER A 27 -18.34 -7.67 18.47
N ASP A 28 -19.58 -7.19 18.50
CA ASP A 28 -20.77 -8.01 18.71
C ASP A 28 -21.21 -8.76 17.42
N GLN A 29 -20.59 -8.45 16.28
CA GLN A 29 -20.86 -9.08 14.99
C GLN A 29 -19.58 -9.63 14.32
N PRO A 30 -19.67 -10.75 13.59
CA PRO A 30 -18.54 -11.29 12.81
C PRO A 30 -18.01 -10.27 11.80
N PHE A 31 -16.71 -10.33 11.49
CA PHE A 31 -16.06 -9.37 10.59
C PHE A 31 -16.75 -9.31 9.23
N GLU A 32 -17.24 -10.44 8.71
CA GLU A 32 -17.94 -10.59 7.44
C GLU A 32 -19.23 -9.78 7.35
N LYS A 33 -19.84 -9.45 8.49
CA LYS A 33 -21.09 -8.68 8.58
C LYS A 33 -20.86 -7.24 9.06
N ASP A 34 -19.65 -6.91 9.52
CA ASP A 34 -19.30 -5.58 10.02
C ASP A 34 -18.86 -4.65 8.89
N HIS A 35 -19.82 -4.23 8.06
CA HIS A 35 -19.54 -3.38 6.88
C HIS A 35 -18.90 -2.04 7.26
N LEU A 36 -19.25 -1.46 8.40
CA LEU A 36 -18.62 -0.20 8.86
C LEU A 36 -17.12 -0.39 9.09
N ARG A 37 -16.74 -1.50 9.73
CA ARG A 37 -15.34 -1.85 9.98
C ARG A 37 -14.61 -2.23 8.69
N GLN A 38 -15.25 -3.00 7.80
CA GLN A 38 -14.73 -3.31 6.47
C GLN A 38 -14.44 -2.04 5.68
N ASP A 39 -15.38 -1.10 5.62
CA ASP A 39 -15.24 0.18 4.91
C ASP A 39 -14.10 1.03 5.50
N ALA A 40 -14.01 1.10 6.84
CA ALA A 40 -12.95 1.84 7.52
C ALA A 40 -11.55 1.26 7.24
N ILE A 41 -11.44 -0.07 7.16
CA ILE A 41 -10.20 -0.77 6.80
C ILE A 41 -9.89 -0.57 5.31
N ALA A 42 -10.87 -0.76 4.42
CA ALA A 42 -10.73 -0.57 2.99
C ALA A 42 -10.22 0.84 2.66
N MET A 43 -10.76 1.88 3.30
CA MET A 43 -10.33 3.26 3.11
C MET A 43 -8.86 3.46 3.50
N ASN A 44 -8.39 2.81 4.57
CA ASN A 44 -6.99 2.90 4.97
C ASN A 44 -6.07 2.08 4.08
N LEU A 45 -6.52 0.93 3.56
CA LEU A 45 -5.77 0.13 2.58
C LEU A 45 -5.58 0.91 1.28
N GLN A 46 -6.65 1.50 0.74
CA GLN A 46 -6.58 2.36 -0.45
C GLN A 46 -5.61 3.53 -0.23
N ARG A 47 -5.71 4.21 0.92
CA ARG A 47 -4.83 5.34 1.25
C ARG A 47 -3.37 4.92 1.36
N ALA A 48 -3.07 3.80 2.03
CA ALA A 48 -1.71 3.31 2.17
C ALA A 48 -1.12 2.96 0.80
N ALA A 49 -1.87 2.25 -0.05
CA ALA A 49 -1.46 1.92 -1.41
C ALA A 49 -1.19 3.18 -2.25
N GLU A 50 -2.06 4.20 -2.19
CA GLU A 50 -1.87 5.46 -2.90
C GLU A 50 -0.58 6.18 -2.46
N LEU A 51 -0.31 6.20 -1.15
CA LEU A 51 0.93 6.80 -0.63
C LEU A 51 2.18 6.06 -1.10
N CYS A 52 2.13 4.72 -1.23
CA CYS A 52 3.22 3.97 -1.83
C CYS A 52 3.42 4.31 -3.31
N ILE A 53 2.34 4.44 -4.08
CA ILE A 53 2.39 4.87 -5.49
C ILE A 53 3.01 6.26 -5.62
N ASP A 54 2.58 7.21 -4.78
CA ASP A 54 3.15 8.55 -4.73
C ASP A 54 4.65 8.56 -4.46
N MET A 55 5.09 7.76 -3.47
CA MET A 55 6.52 7.62 -3.15
C MET A 55 7.29 7.01 -4.32
N ALA A 56 6.71 6.02 -5.01
CA ALA A 56 7.32 5.41 -6.18
C ALA A 56 7.47 6.41 -7.33
N ASN A 57 6.40 7.15 -7.65
CA ASN A 57 6.39 8.19 -8.68
C ASN A 57 7.40 9.29 -8.37
N HIS A 58 7.48 9.71 -7.10
CA HIS A 58 8.47 10.68 -6.65
C HIS A 58 9.89 10.18 -6.92
N GLN A 59 10.20 8.93 -6.56
CA GLN A 59 11.52 8.36 -6.75
C GLN A 59 11.88 8.12 -8.21
N VAL A 60 10.93 7.64 -9.03
CA VAL A 60 11.09 7.53 -10.49
C VAL A 60 11.45 8.88 -11.11
N ARG A 61 10.78 9.95 -10.69
CA ARG A 61 11.06 11.31 -11.17
C ARG A 61 12.43 11.81 -10.72
N MET A 62 12.78 11.62 -9.45
CA MET A 62 14.05 12.10 -8.89
C MET A 62 15.26 11.42 -9.55
N ASN A 63 15.13 10.12 -9.85
CA ASN A 63 16.18 9.33 -10.47
C ASN A 63 16.10 9.31 -12.02
N LYS A 64 15.13 10.01 -12.61
CA LYS A 64 14.90 10.09 -14.07
C LYS A 64 14.78 8.72 -14.74
N LEU A 65 14.06 7.78 -14.10
CA LEU A 65 13.98 6.38 -14.54
C LEU A 65 13.04 6.16 -15.74
N GLY A 66 12.26 7.17 -16.14
CA GLY A 66 11.33 7.09 -17.25
C GLY A 66 9.97 7.69 -16.92
N LEU A 67 8.98 7.40 -17.78
CA LEU A 67 7.60 7.83 -17.63
C LEU A 67 6.70 6.59 -17.47
N PRO A 68 6.24 6.28 -16.24
CA PRO A 68 5.34 5.16 -16.03
C PRO A 68 3.99 5.43 -16.69
N GLN A 69 3.46 4.44 -17.41
CA GLN A 69 2.13 4.45 -18.03
C GLN A 69 1.02 4.18 -17.01
N ASP A 70 1.33 3.43 -15.95
CA ASP A 70 0.43 3.18 -14.83
C ASP A 70 1.17 3.08 -13.48
N SER A 71 0.40 2.99 -12.39
CA SER A 71 0.96 2.90 -11.03
C SER A 71 1.80 1.64 -10.76
N ARG A 72 1.56 0.54 -11.48
CA ARG A 72 2.35 -0.70 -11.33
C ARG A 72 3.70 -0.56 -12.00
N GLU A 73 3.76 0.14 -13.13
CA GLU A 73 5.00 0.42 -13.84
C GLU A 73 5.97 1.27 -13.02
N SER A 74 5.47 2.17 -12.17
CA SER A 74 6.33 2.91 -11.24
C SER A 74 7.18 1.99 -10.36
N PHE A 75 6.60 0.91 -9.83
CA PHE A 75 7.36 -0.08 -9.06
C PHE A 75 8.29 -0.93 -9.95
N ALA A 76 7.92 -1.17 -11.22
CA ALA A 76 8.77 -1.88 -12.17
C ALA A 76 10.06 -1.07 -12.44
N LEU A 77 9.93 0.24 -12.70
CA LEU A 77 11.07 1.12 -12.94
C LEU A 77 12.00 1.20 -11.72
N LEU A 78 11.45 1.22 -10.51
CA LEU A 78 12.27 1.16 -9.29
C LEU A 78 13.04 -0.16 -9.16
N GLN A 79 12.42 -1.29 -9.53
CA GLN A 79 13.08 -2.59 -9.54
C GLN A 79 14.21 -2.64 -10.57
N GLU A 80 13.96 -2.16 -11.78
CA GLU A 80 14.94 -2.11 -12.86
C GLU A 80 16.15 -1.24 -12.49
N ALA A 81 15.92 -0.17 -11.72
CA ALA A 81 16.97 0.67 -11.15
C ALA A 81 17.66 0.06 -9.91
N GLY A 82 17.24 -1.12 -9.45
CA GLY A 82 17.82 -1.80 -8.29
C GLY A 82 17.43 -1.19 -6.93
N LEU A 83 16.43 -0.30 -6.90
CA LEU A 83 16.00 0.38 -5.67
C LEU A 83 15.07 -0.48 -4.80
N ILE A 84 14.42 -1.47 -5.40
CA ILE A 84 13.62 -2.49 -4.70
C ILE A 84 13.83 -3.87 -5.34
N GLY A 85 13.69 -4.94 -4.55
CA GLY A 85 13.80 -6.31 -5.05
C GLY A 85 12.52 -6.81 -5.73
N GLU A 86 12.66 -7.77 -6.65
CA GLU A 86 11.56 -8.37 -7.41
C GLU A 86 10.40 -8.88 -6.54
N LYS A 87 10.71 -9.51 -5.40
CA LYS A 87 9.69 -10.01 -4.47
C LYS A 87 8.81 -8.88 -3.91
N LEU A 88 9.42 -7.78 -3.49
CA LEU A 88 8.69 -6.62 -2.96
C LEU A 88 7.89 -5.93 -4.08
N THR A 89 8.47 -5.83 -5.28
CA THR A 89 7.77 -5.30 -6.46
C THR A 89 6.51 -6.08 -6.79
N GLY A 90 6.58 -7.42 -6.80
CA GLY A 90 5.41 -8.28 -7.04
C GLY A 90 4.29 -8.04 -6.03
N LYS A 91 4.64 -7.95 -4.73
CA LYS A 91 3.69 -7.66 -3.64
C LYS A 91 3.04 -6.29 -3.79
N LEU A 92 3.81 -5.24 -4.11
CA LEU A 92 3.28 -3.88 -4.30
C LEU A 92 2.36 -3.80 -5.52
N LYS A 93 2.72 -4.43 -6.65
CA LYS A 93 1.85 -4.50 -7.83
C LYS A 93 0.52 -5.23 -7.55
N ALA A 94 0.56 -6.28 -6.73
CA ALA A 94 -0.64 -6.98 -6.27
C ALA A 94 -1.53 -6.08 -5.39
N MET A 95 -0.93 -5.33 -4.46
CA MET A 95 -1.66 -4.35 -3.63
C MET A 95 -2.35 -3.28 -4.47
N VAL A 96 -1.69 -2.76 -5.52
CA VAL A 96 -2.34 -1.82 -6.47
C VAL A 96 -3.53 -2.47 -7.17
N GLY A 97 -3.41 -3.74 -7.56
CA GLY A 97 -4.52 -4.50 -8.12
C GLY A 97 -5.70 -4.60 -7.17
N PHE A 98 -5.43 -4.96 -5.92
CA PHE A 98 -6.46 -5.02 -4.89
C PHE A 98 -7.11 -3.66 -4.62
N ARG A 99 -6.34 -2.57 -4.55
CA ARG A 99 -6.85 -1.20 -4.43
C ARG A 99 -7.81 -0.84 -5.57
N ASN A 100 -7.53 -1.26 -6.80
CA ASN A 100 -8.42 -1.01 -7.94
C ASN A 100 -9.74 -1.78 -7.82
N VAL A 101 -9.70 -3.04 -7.37
CA VAL A 101 -10.92 -3.82 -7.07
C VAL A 101 -11.72 -3.15 -5.96
N LEU A 102 -11.07 -2.71 -4.88
CA LEU A 102 -11.74 -1.99 -3.79
C LEU A 102 -12.47 -0.72 -4.24
N VAL A 103 -11.93 0.01 -5.23
CA VAL A 103 -12.51 1.28 -5.69
C VAL A 103 -13.60 1.06 -6.74
N HIS A 104 -13.40 0.13 -7.68
CA HIS A 104 -14.26 -0.01 -8.85
C HIS A 104 -15.26 -1.17 -8.76
N GLU A 105 -14.94 -2.21 -8.00
CA GLU A 105 -15.65 -3.49 -7.97
C GLU A 105 -16.01 -3.92 -6.54
N TYR A 106 -16.24 -2.96 -5.64
CA TYR A 106 -16.42 -3.23 -4.19
C TYR A 106 -17.50 -4.29 -3.87
N ARG A 107 -18.55 -4.42 -4.71
CA ARG A 107 -19.60 -5.44 -4.55
C ARG A 107 -19.11 -6.88 -4.77
N GLU A 108 -18.02 -7.07 -5.50
CA GLU A 108 -17.40 -8.37 -5.81
C GLU A 108 -16.15 -8.64 -4.96
N LEU A 109 -15.91 -7.79 -3.96
CA LEU A 109 -14.74 -7.90 -3.10
C LEU A 109 -14.71 -9.24 -2.38
N ASN A 110 -13.68 -10.04 -2.68
CA ASN A 110 -13.41 -11.25 -1.93
C ASN A 110 -12.79 -10.87 -0.57
N LEU A 111 -13.61 -10.94 0.47
CA LEU A 111 -13.21 -10.58 1.83
C LEU A 111 -12.02 -11.41 2.34
N ASN A 112 -11.85 -12.65 1.88
CA ASN A 112 -10.69 -13.47 2.26
C ASN A 112 -9.37 -12.83 1.78
N ILE A 113 -9.38 -12.14 0.64
CA ILE A 113 -8.20 -11.41 0.17
C ILE A 113 -7.92 -10.21 1.07
N MET A 114 -8.96 -9.50 1.52
CA MET A 114 -8.79 -8.41 2.47
C MET A 114 -8.17 -8.92 3.79
N ILE A 115 -8.69 -10.03 4.33
CA ILE A 115 -8.18 -10.65 5.55
C ILE A 115 -6.71 -11.05 5.37
N ASP A 116 -6.39 -11.75 4.28
CA ASP A 116 -5.01 -12.15 3.97
C ASP A 116 -4.07 -10.94 3.88
N ILE A 117 -4.52 -9.84 3.27
CA ILE A 117 -3.73 -8.61 3.21
C ILE A 117 -3.47 -8.04 4.61
N ILE A 118 -4.51 -7.99 5.46
CA ILE A 118 -4.41 -7.47 6.83
C ILE A 118 -3.42 -8.30 7.66
N GLU A 119 -3.50 -9.63 7.54
CA GLU A 119 -2.72 -10.56 8.35
C GLU A 119 -1.28 -10.72 7.85
N ASN A 120 -1.06 -10.71 6.53
CA ASN A 120 0.20 -11.15 5.93
C ASN A 120 0.94 -10.09 5.10
N HIS A 121 0.30 -9.00 4.67
CA HIS A 121 0.86 -8.09 3.65
C HIS A 121 0.93 -6.61 4.03
N LEU A 122 0.43 -6.19 5.20
CA LEU A 122 0.55 -4.78 5.62
C LEU A 122 2.00 -4.32 5.78
N ASP A 123 2.87 -5.21 6.24
CA ASP A 123 4.28 -4.88 6.46
C ASP A 123 5.06 -4.69 5.15
N ASP A 124 4.57 -5.22 4.03
CA ASP A 124 5.17 -4.98 2.71
C ASP A 124 5.13 -3.48 2.35
N LEU A 125 4.08 -2.77 2.79
CA LEU A 125 3.95 -1.32 2.60
C LEU A 125 4.92 -0.53 3.48
N LEU A 126 5.20 -1.03 4.68
CA LEU A 126 6.17 -0.43 5.60
C LEU A 126 7.59 -0.65 5.11
N GLU A 127 7.92 -1.88 4.69
CA GLU A 127 9.21 -2.24 4.10
C GLU A 127 9.53 -1.35 2.89
N PHE A 128 8.54 -1.13 2.02
CA PHE A 128 8.69 -0.21 0.90
C PHE A 128 8.93 1.23 1.35
N ALA A 129 8.13 1.75 2.29
CA ALA A 129 8.27 3.12 2.78
C ALA A 129 9.64 3.36 3.44
N ASP A 130 10.15 2.38 4.17
CA ASP A 130 11.49 2.39 4.76
C ASP A 130 12.57 2.38 3.68
N THR A 131 12.46 1.50 2.69
CA THR A 131 13.44 1.40 1.60
C THR A 131 13.55 2.72 0.84
N MET A 132 12.41 3.35 0.52
CA MET A 132 12.37 4.62 -0.21
C MET A 132 12.92 5.81 0.59
N LEU A 133 12.87 5.77 1.93
CA LEU A 133 13.46 6.83 2.75
C LEU A 133 15.00 6.77 2.76
N HIS A 134 15.58 5.57 2.69
CA HIS A 134 17.03 5.35 2.71
C HIS A 134 17.68 5.37 1.31
N SER A 135 16.89 5.27 0.24
CA SER A 135 17.37 5.27 -1.16
C SER A 135 17.84 6.65 -1.67
N GLY A 136 17.97 7.66 -0.79
CA GLY A 136 18.31 9.04 -1.13
C GLY A 136 19.57 9.59 -0.44
N ASP A 137 20.34 8.72 0.22
CA ASP A 137 21.64 9.04 0.83
C ASP A 137 22.80 8.54 -0.06
#